data_AF-A0A7W1T3E4-F1
#
_entry.id   AF-A0A7W1T3E4-F1
#
_cell.length_a   1.000
_cell.length_b   1.000
_cell.length_c   1.000
_cell.angle_alpha   90.00
_cell.angle_beta   90.00
_cell.angle_gamma   90.00
#
_symmetry.space_group_name_H-M   'P 1'
#
loop_
_entity.id
_entity.type
_entity.pdbx_description
1 polymer ?
#
loop_
_entity_poly.entity_id
_entity_poly.type
_entity_poly.pdbx_seq_one_letter_code
_entity_poly.pdbx_strand_id
1 'polypeptide(L)'
;MAQVDPPRSGRSDNSLAWEYYDTPAGREADIVNVVRCRIVPAPKADDVPGKIVACFRPSRAIQSIADETAVLYSQLLWNQLSNSDDYSLPDLQQCDLFSYLDAETTEDVIFIYLQCEGWVVVPNSRKADTMSYEFLAINRETHARAIVQVKTGNTPLDRAHWSTFPETVFLFQAHGVYTGVPGHNVVQLSPETIRGFMEGHFDVMPQSVQRWIRFAQRRTSAQMP
;
A
#
# COMPACT_ATOMS: atom_id res chain seq x y z
N MET A 1 -2.49 -15.55 1.36
CA MET A 1 -2.96 -15.17 2.71
C MET A 1 -3.37 -16.41 3.47
N ALA A 2 -3.24 -16.41 4.79
CA ALA A 2 -3.60 -17.53 5.64
C ALA A 2 -4.48 -17.06 6.81
N GLN A 3 -5.54 -17.81 7.13
CA GLN A 3 -6.32 -17.64 8.36
C GLN A 3 -6.26 -18.94 9.16
N VAL A 4 -6.08 -18.82 10.47
CA VAL A 4 -6.04 -19.95 11.39
C VAL A 4 -7.43 -20.56 11.52
N ASP A 5 -7.52 -21.89 11.39
CA ASP A 5 -8.78 -22.60 11.58
C ASP A 5 -9.17 -22.58 13.07
N PRO A 6 -10.47 -22.46 13.39
CA PRO A 6 -10.92 -22.61 14.76
C PRO A 6 -10.57 -24.02 15.28
N PRO A 7 -10.29 -24.17 16.60
CA PRO A 7 -9.96 -25.45 17.18
C PRO A 7 -11.10 -26.46 16.96
N ARG A 8 -10.75 -27.70 16.59
CA ARG A 8 -11.74 -28.78 16.40
C ARG A 8 -12.47 -29.03 17.73
N SER A 9 -13.79 -29.06 17.70
CA SER A 9 -14.64 -29.34 18.86
C SER A 9 -14.29 -30.72 19.44
N GLY A 10 -13.84 -30.75 20.70
CA GLY A 10 -13.49 -32.00 21.39
C GLY A 10 -12.39 -31.91 22.44
N ARG A 11 -11.67 -30.78 22.56
CA ARG A 11 -10.76 -30.52 23.69
C ARG A 11 -11.28 -29.36 24.51
N SER A 12 -11.45 -29.60 25.81
CA SER A 12 -12.01 -28.68 26.81
C SER A 12 -11.01 -27.60 27.27
N ASP A 13 -10.07 -27.20 26.42
CA ASP A 13 -9.19 -26.06 26.67
C ASP A 13 -9.28 -25.11 25.47
N ASN A 14 -9.88 -23.96 25.71
CA ASN A 14 -10.53 -23.13 24.71
C ASN A 14 -9.64 -21.94 24.28
N SER A 15 -8.33 -22.12 24.08
CA SER A 15 -7.43 -20.96 23.87
C SER A 15 -6.31 -21.07 22.83
N LEU A 16 -5.91 -22.25 22.34
CA LEU A 16 -4.75 -22.35 21.44
C LEU A 16 -5.07 -23.19 20.20
N ALA A 17 -4.91 -22.58 19.02
CA ALA A 17 -5.03 -23.23 17.70
C ALA A 17 -3.82 -24.15 17.36
N TRP A 18 -2.94 -24.39 18.32
CA TRP A 18 -1.74 -25.18 18.18
C TRP A 18 -2.03 -26.68 18.35
N GLU A 19 -1.47 -27.49 17.46
CA GLU A 19 -1.51 -28.94 17.48
C GLU A 19 -0.08 -29.47 17.53
N TYR A 20 0.17 -30.47 18.39
CA TYR A 20 1.44 -31.20 18.41
C TYR A 20 1.37 -32.35 17.39
N TYR A 21 2.03 -32.18 16.26
CA TYR A 21 2.02 -33.08 15.11
C TYR A 21 3.16 -34.10 15.16
N ASP A 22 3.07 -35.01 16.13
CA ASP A 22 4.11 -36.00 16.43
C ASP A 22 4.05 -37.23 15.50
N THR A 23 4.34 -37.00 14.21
CA THR A 23 4.39 -38.05 13.18
C THR A 23 5.84 -38.30 12.74
N PRO A 24 6.17 -39.48 12.19
CA PRO A 24 7.50 -39.72 11.63
C PRO A 24 7.94 -38.65 10.63
N ALA A 25 7.04 -38.22 9.74
CA ALA A 25 7.31 -37.14 8.78
C ALA A 25 7.49 -35.76 9.45
N GLY A 26 6.71 -35.47 10.50
CA GLY A 26 6.87 -34.24 11.29
C GLY A 26 8.21 -34.19 12.02
N ARG A 27 8.66 -35.32 12.59
CA ARG A 27 9.99 -35.43 13.22
C ARG A 27 11.13 -35.33 12.21
N GLU A 28 10.99 -35.93 11.03
CA GLU A 28 11.97 -35.85 9.94
C GLU A 28 12.12 -34.42 9.40
N ALA A 29 11.00 -33.68 9.30
CA ALA A 29 10.99 -32.29 8.85
C ALA A 29 11.36 -31.27 9.96
N ASP A 30 11.53 -31.70 11.21
CA ASP A 30 11.66 -30.85 12.41
C ASP A 30 10.47 -29.86 12.59
N ILE A 31 9.25 -30.32 12.27
CA ILE A 31 8.00 -29.55 12.38
C ILE A 31 6.98 -30.38 13.18
N VAL A 32 7.06 -30.26 14.51
CA VAL A 32 6.15 -30.94 15.45
C VAL A 32 5.11 -30.01 16.08
N ASN A 33 5.25 -28.69 15.93
CA ASN A 33 4.24 -27.72 16.37
C ASN A 33 3.59 -27.10 15.14
N VAL A 34 2.28 -27.32 14.97
CA VAL A 34 1.55 -26.84 13.79
C VAL A 34 0.34 -26.02 14.19
N VAL A 35 0.00 -25.05 13.35
CA VAL A 35 -1.29 -24.36 13.37
C VAL A 35 -1.98 -24.65 12.05
N ARG A 36 -3.20 -25.17 12.11
CA ARG A 36 -4.01 -25.40 10.91
C ARG A 36 -4.45 -24.05 10.37
N CYS A 37 -4.25 -23.84 9.08
CA CYS A 37 -4.67 -22.61 8.43
C CYS A 37 -5.28 -22.90 7.06
N ARG A 38 -6.30 -22.13 6.71
CA ARG A 38 -6.78 -22.00 5.34
C ARG A 38 -5.87 -21.02 4.61
N ILE A 39 -5.30 -21.45 3.49
CA ILE A 39 -4.45 -20.61 2.65
C ILE A 39 -5.18 -20.31 1.35
N VAL A 40 -5.25 -19.03 1.00
CA VAL A 40 -5.80 -18.54 -0.27
C VAL A 40 -4.71 -17.79 -1.03
N PRO A 41 -4.41 -18.15 -2.30
CA PRO A 41 -3.39 -17.47 -3.09
C PRO A 41 -3.81 -16.05 -3.46
N ALA A 42 -2.86 -15.13 -3.49
CA ALA A 42 -3.08 -13.80 -4.07
C ALA A 42 -3.24 -13.95 -5.59
N PRO A 43 -4.27 -13.34 -6.23
CA PRO A 43 -4.52 -13.54 -7.66
C PRO A 43 -3.44 -12.98 -8.57
N LYS A 44 -2.91 -11.80 -8.25
CA LYS A 44 -1.92 -11.08 -9.05
C LYS A 44 -0.75 -10.59 -8.19
N ALA A 45 0.37 -10.28 -8.84
CA ALA A 45 1.56 -9.80 -8.12
C ALA A 45 1.33 -8.42 -7.46
N ASP A 46 0.54 -7.55 -8.11
CA ASP A 46 0.17 -6.23 -7.61
C ASP A 46 -1.02 -6.25 -6.63
N ASP A 47 -1.47 -7.44 -6.23
CA ASP A 47 -2.34 -7.66 -5.06
C ASP A 47 -1.53 -7.81 -3.76
N VAL A 48 -0.20 -7.74 -3.80
CA VAL A 48 0.63 -7.83 -2.60
C VAL A 48 1.17 -6.42 -2.27
N PRO A 49 0.81 -5.84 -1.11
CA PRO A 49 1.33 -4.51 -0.73
C PRO A 49 2.85 -4.48 -0.74
N GLY A 50 3.42 -3.38 -1.22
CA GLY A 50 4.87 -3.22 -1.37
C GLY A 50 5.61 -3.44 -0.05
N LYS A 51 5.02 -2.96 1.06
CA LYS A 51 5.53 -3.19 2.42
C LYS A 51 5.74 -4.67 2.76
N ILE A 52 4.83 -5.55 2.30
CA ILE A 52 4.93 -6.99 2.51
C ILE A 52 6.11 -7.54 1.71
N VAL A 53 6.22 -7.18 0.43
CA VAL A 53 7.35 -7.58 -0.43
C VAL A 53 8.68 -7.10 0.18
N ALA A 54 8.70 -5.89 0.72
CA ALA A 54 9.87 -5.32 1.36
C ALA A 54 10.37 -6.15 2.56
N CYS A 55 9.47 -6.72 3.36
CA CYS A 55 9.82 -7.60 4.47
C CYS A 55 10.52 -8.90 4.03
N PHE A 56 10.41 -9.33 2.77
CA PHE A 56 11.11 -10.52 2.28
C PHE A 56 12.46 -10.22 1.62
N ARG A 57 12.86 -8.94 1.46
CA ARG A 57 14.16 -8.57 0.88
C ARG A 57 15.36 -8.78 1.83
N PRO A 58 15.30 -8.42 3.13
CA PRO A 58 16.41 -8.61 4.04
C PRO A 58 16.61 -10.09 4.38
N SER A 59 17.87 -10.53 4.55
CA SER A 59 18.23 -11.88 5.00
C SER A 59 18.00 -12.05 6.51
N ARG A 60 16.75 -12.00 6.96
CA ARG A 60 16.37 -12.23 8.36
C ARG A 60 15.43 -13.43 8.45
N ALA A 61 15.67 -14.29 9.44
CA ALA A 61 14.88 -15.51 9.63
C ALA A 61 13.42 -15.21 10.07
N ILE A 62 13.20 -14.15 10.83
CA ILE A 62 11.88 -13.71 11.29
C ILE A 62 11.77 -12.20 11.05
N GLN A 63 10.65 -11.77 10.48
CA GLN A 63 10.27 -10.37 10.36
C GLN A 63 8.82 -10.16 10.74
N SER A 64 8.57 -9.09 11.49
CA SER A 64 7.22 -8.62 11.79
C SER A 64 6.76 -7.67 10.70
N ILE A 65 5.51 -7.83 10.27
CA ILE A 65 4.79 -6.83 9.47
C ILE A 65 3.96 -6.01 10.44
N ALA A 66 4.53 -4.87 10.87
CA ALA A 66 3.88 -3.94 11.78
C ALA A 66 3.37 -2.70 11.00
N ASP A 67 2.54 -2.95 9.99
CA ASP A 67 1.95 -1.91 9.14
C ASP A 67 0.43 -2.10 9.11
N GLU A 68 -0.29 -1.16 9.72
CA GLU A 68 -1.74 -1.25 9.90
C GLU A 68 -2.48 -1.28 8.55
N THR A 69 -2.00 -0.49 7.59
CA THR A 69 -2.54 -0.45 6.23
C THR A 69 -2.38 -1.80 5.51
N ALA A 70 -1.22 -2.44 5.62
CA ALA A 70 -0.99 -3.77 5.06
C ALA A 70 -1.83 -4.87 5.74
N VAL A 71 -2.07 -4.75 7.05
CA VAL A 71 -2.97 -5.65 7.80
C VAL A 71 -4.41 -5.48 7.31
N LEU A 72 -4.91 -4.24 7.27
CA LEU A 72 -6.26 -3.92 6.80
C LEU A 72 -6.49 -4.36 5.35
N TYR A 73 -5.51 -4.14 4.48
CA TYR A 73 -5.58 -4.60 3.09
C TYR A 73 -5.64 -6.13 3.01
N SER A 74 -4.84 -6.84 3.82
CA SER A 74 -4.86 -8.31 3.86
C SER A 74 -6.22 -8.85 4.34
N GLN A 75 -6.85 -8.19 5.31
CA GLN A 75 -8.20 -8.52 5.78
C GLN A 75 -9.26 -8.26 4.69
N LEU A 76 -9.17 -7.13 3.99
CA LEU A 76 -10.03 -6.82 2.84
C LEU A 76 -9.89 -7.87 1.75
N LEU A 77 -8.66 -8.18 1.35
CA LEU A 77 -8.39 -9.17 0.33
C LEU A 77 -8.90 -10.54 0.76
N TRP A 78 -8.77 -10.91 2.05
CA TRP A 78 -9.31 -12.17 2.58
C TRP A 78 -10.81 -12.26 2.34
N ASN A 79 -11.58 -11.33 2.91
CA ASN A 79 -13.03 -11.30 2.79
C ASN A 79 -13.48 -11.39 1.32
N GLN A 80 -12.78 -10.70 0.41
CA GLN A 80 -13.07 -10.75 -1.02
C GLN A 80 -12.80 -12.12 -1.66
N LEU A 81 -11.68 -12.78 -1.33
CA LEU A 81 -11.31 -14.04 -1.96
C LEU A 81 -12.01 -15.25 -1.34
N SER A 82 -12.33 -15.20 -0.05
CA SER A 82 -13.10 -16.25 0.63
C SER A 82 -14.61 -16.04 0.56
N ASN A 83 -15.08 -14.90 0.04
CA ASN A 83 -16.47 -14.50 0.03
C ASN A 83 -17.10 -14.63 1.44
N SER A 84 -16.42 -14.05 2.43
CA SER A 84 -16.80 -14.07 3.84
C SER A 84 -16.62 -12.70 4.49
N ASP A 85 -17.24 -12.51 5.65
CA ASP A 85 -17.08 -11.32 6.48
C ASP A 85 -16.29 -11.65 7.75
N ASP A 86 -15.24 -12.48 7.60
CA ASP A 86 -14.42 -12.96 8.72
C ASP A 86 -13.72 -11.81 9.45
N TYR A 87 -13.44 -10.71 8.74
CA TYR A 87 -12.85 -9.49 9.29
C TYR A 87 -13.80 -8.30 9.18
N SER A 88 -14.02 -7.60 10.28
CA SER A 88 -14.73 -6.32 10.28
C SER A 88 -13.78 -5.19 9.89
N LEU A 89 -14.05 -4.55 8.75
CA LEU A 89 -13.24 -3.46 8.23
C LEU A 89 -13.81 -2.10 8.62
N PRO A 90 -12.97 -1.11 8.96
CA PRO A 90 -13.39 0.24 9.33
C PRO A 90 -14.21 0.89 8.21
N ASP A 91 -15.05 1.86 8.58
CA ASP A 91 -15.84 2.61 7.61
C ASP A 91 -14.96 3.62 6.87
N LEU A 92 -14.78 3.40 5.56
CA LEU A 92 -14.01 4.29 4.70
C LEU A 92 -14.66 5.67 4.57
N GLN A 93 -15.98 5.82 4.78
CA GLN A 93 -16.59 7.16 4.68
C GLN A 93 -16.08 8.11 5.76
N GLN A 94 -15.53 7.57 6.85
CA GLN A 94 -14.95 8.35 7.94
C GLN A 94 -13.43 8.59 7.75
N CYS A 95 -12.83 8.06 6.69
CA CYS A 95 -11.38 8.07 6.48
C CYS A 95 -11.01 8.42 5.03
N ASP A 96 -9.84 9.03 4.85
CA ASP A 96 -9.33 9.33 3.52
C ASP A 96 -8.89 8.03 2.82
N LEU A 97 -9.17 7.87 1.51
CA LEU A 97 -8.65 6.77 0.68
C LEU A 97 -7.13 6.62 0.83
N PHE A 98 -6.41 7.74 0.92
CA PHE A 98 -4.97 7.71 1.10
C PHE A 98 -4.52 7.19 2.48
N SER A 99 -5.40 7.16 3.48
CA SER A 99 -5.11 6.51 4.77
C SER A 99 -4.98 4.99 4.63
N TYR A 100 -5.47 4.41 3.52
CA TYR A 100 -5.44 2.98 3.22
C TYR A 100 -4.41 2.60 2.17
N LEU A 101 -3.64 3.56 1.66
CA LEU A 101 -2.51 3.27 0.79
C LEU A 101 -1.22 3.31 1.61
N ASP A 102 -0.39 2.27 1.47
CA ASP A 102 0.96 2.32 1.99
C ASP A 102 1.81 3.31 1.18
N ALA A 103 3.00 3.65 1.69
CA ALA A 103 3.88 4.63 1.04
C ALA A 103 4.26 4.22 -0.39
N GLU A 104 4.62 2.95 -0.59
CA GLU A 104 5.03 2.43 -1.91
C GLU A 104 3.88 2.49 -2.92
N THR A 105 2.66 2.09 -2.52
CA THR A 105 1.46 2.16 -3.35
C THR A 105 1.07 3.59 -3.67
N THR A 106 1.24 4.51 -2.70
CA THR A 106 0.99 5.95 -2.93
C THR A 106 1.97 6.51 -3.97
N GLU A 107 3.24 6.13 -3.91
CA GLU A 107 4.23 6.52 -4.92
C GLU A 107 3.88 5.99 -6.32
N ASP A 108 3.42 4.75 -6.42
CA ASP A 108 2.98 4.16 -7.69
C ASP A 108 1.80 4.92 -8.31
N VAL A 109 0.88 5.44 -7.49
CA VAL A 109 -0.20 6.32 -8.00
C VAL A 109 0.38 7.58 -8.62
N ILE A 110 1.36 8.22 -7.97
CA ILE A 110 2.02 9.43 -8.49
C ILE A 110 2.84 9.12 -9.74
N PHE A 111 3.45 7.92 -9.85
CA PHE A 111 4.09 7.45 -11.08
C PHE A 111 3.14 7.44 -12.26
N ILE A 112 1.98 6.82 -12.07
CA ILE A 112 1.01 6.63 -13.15
C ILE A 112 0.45 8.00 -13.54
N TYR A 113 0.11 8.85 -12.56
CA TYR A 113 -0.31 10.22 -12.78
C TYR A 113 0.68 11.00 -13.65
N LEU A 114 1.95 11.08 -13.23
CA LEU A 114 2.96 11.85 -13.97
C LEU A 114 3.20 11.28 -15.38
N GLN A 115 3.12 9.96 -15.56
CA GLN A 115 3.22 9.35 -16.90
C GLN A 115 2.07 9.72 -17.82
N CYS A 116 0.85 9.83 -17.29
CA CYS A 116 -0.31 10.36 -18.02
C CYS A 116 -0.13 11.84 -18.38
N GLU A 117 0.50 12.63 -17.49
CA GLU A 117 0.86 14.04 -17.70
C GLU A 117 2.11 14.24 -18.59
N GLY A 118 2.58 13.20 -19.26
CA GLY A 118 3.69 13.30 -20.22
C GLY A 118 5.09 13.27 -19.60
N TRP A 119 5.24 12.82 -18.35
CA TRP A 119 6.54 12.64 -17.69
C TRP A 119 6.96 11.17 -17.66
N VAL A 120 8.13 10.85 -18.18
CA VAL A 120 8.71 9.50 -18.13
C VAL A 120 9.43 9.30 -16.80
N VAL A 121 8.98 8.35 -16.00
CA VAL A 121 9.64 7.96 -14.74
C VAL A 121 10.99 7.29 -15.04
N VAL A 122 12.01 7.58 -14.23
CA VAL A 122 13.34 6.94 -14.29
C VAL A 122 13.44 5.92 -13.15
N PRO A 123 13.14 4.62 -13.35
CA PRO A 123 12.92 3.70 -12.24
C PRO A 123 14.15 3.48 -11.35
N ASN A 124 15.35 3.57 -11.94
CA ASN A 124 16.60 3.35 -11.21
C ASN A 124 16.92 4.47 -10.20
N SER A 125 16.23 5.61 -10.26
CA SER A 125 16.43 6.69 -9.28
C SER A 125 15.89 6.36 -7.89
N ARG A 126 15.02 5.34 -7.75
CA ARG A 126 14.43 4.95 -6.45
C ARG A 126 15.42 4.33 -5.45
N LYS A 127 16.64 3.97 -5.89
CA LYS A 127 17.51 3.00 -5.18
C LYS A 127 18.57 3.60 -4.27
N ALA A 128 18.68 4.92 -4.17
CA ALA A 128 19.73 5.53 -3.35
C ALA A 128 19.18 5.86 -1.96
N ASP A 129 19.54 5.04 -0.96
CA ASP A 129 19.19 5.24 0.47
C ASP A 129 19.60 6.62 1.02
N THR A 130 20.41 7.38 0.29
CA THR A 130 20.88 8.73 0.62
C THR A 130 20.12 9.85 -0.08
N MET A 131 19.12 9.56 -0.91
CA MET A 131 18.39 10.59 -1.63
C MET A 131 17.24 11.15 -0.82
N SER A 132 17.09 12.47 -0.85
CA SER A 132 16.03 13.19 -0.15
C SER A 132 14.67 13.09 -0.84
N TYR A 133 14.58 12.39 -1.98
CA TYR A 133 13.44 12.31 -2.87
C TYR A 133 13.18 10.89 -3.37
N GLU A 134 11.91 10.60 -3.72
CA GLU A 134 11.48 9.24 -4.05
C GLU A 134 11.92 8.81 -5.46
N PHE A 135 11.87 9.73 -6.44
CA PHE A 135 12.27 9.43 -7.82
C PHE A 135 12.45 10.66 -8.73
N LEU A 136 12.99 10.40 -9.92
CA LEU A 136 13.11 11.35 -11.03
C LEU A 136 12.13 11.05 -12.14
N ALA A 137 11.68 12.11 -12.83
CA ALA A 137 10.94 12.02 -14.07
C ALA A 137 11.52 12.97 -15.14
N ILE A 138 11.28 12.66 -16.41
CA ILE A 138 11.74 13.45 -17.56
C ILE A 138 10.55 13.77 -18.45
N ASN A 139 10.30 15.05 -18.71
CA ASN A 139 9.22 15.47 -19.59
C ASN A 139 9.48 15.00 -21.03
N ARG A 140 8.49 14.37 -21.66
CA ARG A 140 8.63 13.77 -23.01
C ARG A 140 8.94 14.77 -24.11
N GLU A 141 8.43 16.00 -23.98
CA GLU A 141 8.51 17.01 -25.04
C GLU A 141 9.67 17.96 -24.83
N THR A 142 9.84 18.45 -23.60
CA THR A 142 10.84 19.48 -23.26
C THR A 142 12.16 18.90 -22.78
N HIS A 143 12.20 17.60 -22.48
CA HIS A 143 13.33 16.92 -21.86
C HIS A 143 13.73 17.49 -20.48
N ALA A 144 12.88 18.34 -19.89
CA ALA A 144 13.07 18.88 -18.56
C ALA A 144 13.05 17.76 -17.52
N ARG A 145 13.87 17.91 -16.47
CA ARG A 145 13.97 16.96 -15.38
C ARG A 145 13.09 17.42 -14.22
N ALA A 146 12.45 16.46 -13.58
CA ALA A 146 11.71 16.68 -12.36
C ALA A 146 12.15 15.74 -11.25
N ILE A 147 12.15 16.27 -10.03
CA ILE A 147 12.29 15.53 -8.78
C ILE A 147 10.89 15.36 -8.19
N VAL A 148 10.62 14.20 -7.60
CA VAL A 148 9.32 13.92 -7.00
C VAL A 148 9.49 13.47 -5.56
N GLN A 149 8.74 14.12 -4.67
CA GLN A 149 8.62 13.72 -3.27
C GLN A 149 7.17 13.37 -2.96
N VAL A 150 6.99 12.21 -2.35
CA VAL A 150 5.70 11.72 -1.85
C VAL A 150 5.82 11.58 -0.34
N LYS A 151 4.83 12.07 0.42
CA LYS A 151 4.73 11.85 1.86
C LYS A 151 3.32 11.36 2.21
N THR A 152 3.26 10.26 2.96
CA THR A 152 2.03 9.72 3.55
C THR A 152 1.93 10.09 5.03
N GLY A 153 0.79 9.76 5.65
CA GLY A 153 0.52 10.11 7.05
C GLY A 153 0.38 11.63 7.25
N ASN A 154 0.68 12.10 8.47
CA ASN A 154 0.49 13.51 8.86
C ASN A 154 1.79 14.31 8.88
N THR A 155 2.89 13.76 8.35
CA THR A 155 4.16 14.48 8.28
C THR A 155 4.02 15.63 7.28
N PRO A 156 4.22 16.89 7.71
CA PRO A 156 4.16 18.04 6.82
C PRO A 156 5.26 18.00 5.76
N LEU A 157 4.94 18.51 4.58
CA LEU A 157 5.89 18.66 3.49
C LEU A 157 6.24 20.16 3.33
N ASP A 158 7.45 20.54 3.74
CA ASP A 158 7.95 21.91 3.60
C ASP A 158 8.35 22.22 2.16
N ARG A 159 7.57 23.09 1.51
CA ARG A 159 7.76 23.49 0.12
C ARG A 159 8.97 24.40 -0.08
N ALA A 160 9.35 25.18 0.94
CA ALA A 160 10.47 26.12 0.82
C ALA A 160 11.81 25.38 0.68
N HIS A 161 11.94 24.20 1.30
CA HIS A 161 13.11 23.33 1.18
C HIS A 161 13.44 23.00 -0.29
N TRP A 162 12.41 22.76 -1.10
CA TRP A 162 12.53 22.30 -2.48
C TRP A 162 12.78 23.43 -3.51
N SER A 163 12.58 24.68 -3.09
CA SER A 163 12.79 25.86 -3.94
C SER A 163 14.25 26.08 -4.35
N THR A 164 15.19 25.38 -3.72
CA THR A 164 16.63 25.48 -4.00
C THR A 164 17.09 24.59 -5.15
N PHE A 165 16.26 23.62 -5.57
CA PHE A 165 16.60 22.70 -6.64
C PHE A 165 16.44 23.35 -8.02
N PRO A 166 17.36 23.10 -8.97
CA PRO A 166 17.25 23.64 -10.33
C PRO A 166 16.16 22.92 -11.16
N GLU A 167 15.78 21.69 -10.81
CA GLU A 167 14.72 20.93 -11.45
C GLU A 167 13.32 21.42 -11.09
N THR A 168 12.32 21.04 -11.90
CA THR A 168 10.93 21.05 -11.46
C THR A 168 10.76 20.09 -10.30
N VAL A 169 10.02 20.46 -9.26
CA VAL A 169 9.78 19.59 -8.11
C VAL A 169 8.29 19.33 -7.96
N PHE A 170 7.87 18.08 -8.10
CA PHE A 170 6.51 17.66 -7.77
C PHE A 170 6.44 17.19 -6.32
N LEU A 171 5.52 17.78 -5.56
CA LEU A 171 5.31 17.47 -4.16
C LEU A 171 3.90 16.92 -3.96
N PHE A 172 3.81 15.72 -3.39
CA PHE A 172 2.55 15.13 -2.96
C PHE A 172 2.58 14.81 -1.47
N GLN A 173 1.59 15.32 -0.74
CA GLN A 173 1.31 15.00 0.65
C GLN A 173 -0.12 14.47 0.73
N ALA A 174 -0.27 13.25 1.22
CA ALA A 174 -1.49 12.45 1.11
C ALA A 174 -2.74 13.07 1.79
N HIS A 175 -2.54 13.88 2.84
CA HIS A 175 -3.59 14.61 3.57
C HIS A 175 -3.51 16.13 3.34
N GLY A 176 -2.79 16.58 2.31
CA GLY A 176 -2.68 18.00 1.95
C GLY A 176 -1.86 18.86 2.92
N VAL A 177 -1.04 18.27 3.79
CA VAL A 177 -0.29 18.98 4.83
C VAL A 177 0.98 19.62 4.25
N TYR A 178 0.84 20.78 3.60
CA TYR A 178 1.95 21.54 3.03
C TYR A 178 2.32 22.75 3.88
N THR A 179 3.61 22.98 4.07
CA THR A 179 4.16 24.15 4.81
C THR A 179 5.15 24.93 3.95
N GLY A 180 5.60 26.10 4.43
CA GLY A 180 6.52 26.97 3.70
C GLY A 180 5.90 27.66 2.48
N VAL A 181 6.64 28.56 1.83
CA VAL A 181 6.21 29.20 0.57
C VAL A 181 6.91 28.49 -0.60
N PRO A 182 6.17 27.97 -1.60
CA PRO A 182 6.78 27.29 -2.74
C PRO A 182 7.56 28.27 -3.63
N GLY A 183 8.70 27.82 -4.13
CA GLY A 183 9.42 28.46 -5.23
C GLY A 183 8.70 28.25 -6.56
N HIS A 184 9.13 28.99 -7.59
CA HIS A 184 8.54 28.93 -8.94
C HIS A 184 8.67 27.55 -9.61
N ASN A 185 9.65 26.75 -9.19
CA ASN A 185 9.92 25.40 -9.70
C ASN A 185 9.12 24.31 -8.97
N VAL A 186 8.40 24.65 -7.90
CA VAL A 186 7.69 23.70 -7.03
C VAL A 186 6.22 23.60 -7.44
N VAL A 187 5.80 22.40 -7.83
CA VAL A 187 4.42 22.05 -8.19
C VAL A 187 3.81 21.17 -7.10
N GLN A 188 2.78 21.69 -6.45
CA GLN A 188 2.02 20.95 -5.44
C GLN A 188 0.90 20.15 -6.10
N LEU A 189 0.87 18.84 -5.86
CA LEU A 189 -0.22 17.97 -6.29
C LEU A 189 -1.27 17.90 -5.17
N SER A 190 -2.53 18.25 -5.44
CA SER A 190 -3.58 18.18 -4.42
C SER A 190 -4.08 16.73 -4.24
N PRO A 191 -4.39 16.29 -3.01
CA PRO A 191 -5.06 15.01 -2.76
C PRO A 191 -6.33 14.83 -3.58
N GLU A 192 -7.11 15.89 -3.75
CA GLU A 192 -8.37 15.86 -4.49
C GLU A 192 -8.14 15.59 -5.98
N THR A 193 -7.14 16.21 -6.59
CA THR A 193 -6.78 15.97 -7.99
C THR A 193 -6.29 14.54 -8.18
N ILE A 194 -5.43 14.05 -7.28
CA ILE A 194 -4.92 12.68 -7.38
C ILE A 194 -6.03 11.65 -7.15
N ARG A 195 -6.94 11.89 -6.21
CA ARG A 195 -8.13 11.05 -6.03
C ARG A 195 -8.99 11.00 -7.30
N GLY A 196 -9.33 12.16 -7.85
CA GLY A 196 -10.11 12.25 -9.08
C GLY A 196 -9.42 11.56 -10.26
N PHE A 197 -8.08 11.64 -10.32
CA PHE A 197 -7.28 10.90 -11.29
C PHE A 197 -7.41 9.38 -11.10
N MET A 198 -7.24 8.87 -9.87
CA MET A 198 -7.35 7.44 -9.57
C MET A 198 -8.73 6.88 -9.94
N GLU A 199 -9.79 7.64 -9.68
CA GLU A 199 -11.16 7.26 -10.03
C GLU A 199 -11.41 7.33 -11.54
N GLY A 200 -10.93 8.37 -12.21
CA GLY A 200 -11.07 8.54 -13.66
C GLY A 200 -10.19 7.60 -14.50
N HIS A 201 -9.10 7.11 -13.94
CA HIS A 201 -8.13 6.22 -14.59
C HIS A 201 -8.08 4.85 -13.89
N PHE A 202 -9.23 4.39 -13.39
CA PHE A 202 -9.37 3.20 -12.57
C PHE A 202 -8.67 1.96 -13.15
N ASP A 203 -8.81 1.72 -14.46
CA ASP A 203 -8.32 0.49 -15.11
C ASP A 203 -6.79 0.40 -15.17
N VAL A 204 -6.08 1.53 -15.09
CA VAL A 204 -4.60 1.57 -15.09
C VAL A 204 -4.01 1.63 -13.68
N MET A 205 -4.84 1.72 -12.64
CA MET A 205 -4.39 1.70 -11.25
C MET A 205 -3.91 0.29 -10.83
N PRO A 206 -2.97 0.17 -9.89
CA PRO A 206 -2.61 -1.11 -9.29
C PRO A 206 -3.82 -1.82 -8.68
N GLN A 207 -3.86 -3.15 -8.68
CA GLN A 207 -5.01 -3.88 -8.14
C GLN A 207 -5.30 -3.56 -6.67
N SER A 208 -4.27 -3.32 -5.86
CA SER A 208 -4.44 -2.86 -4.47
C SER A 208 -5.28 -1.57 -4.39
N VAL A 209 -4.98 -0.59 -5.23
CA VAL A 209 -5.71 0.68 -5.35
C VAL A 209 -7.13 0.45 -5.86
N GLN A 210 -7.29 -0.34 -6.93
CA GLN A 210 -8.60 -0.67 -7.50
C GLN A 210 -9.54 -1.29 -6.46
N ARG A 211 -9.01 -2.17 -5.60
CA ARG A 211 -9.79 -2.82 -4.54
C ARG A 211 -10.23 -1.83 -3.47
N TRP A 212 -9.38 -0.89 -3.07
CA TRP A 212 -9.75 0.15 -2.13
C TRP A 212 -10.83 1.08 -2.68
N ILE A 213 -10.70 1.51 -3.94
CA ILE A 213 -11.72 2.34 -4.60
C ILE A 213 -13.06 1.61 -4.65
N ARG A 214 -13.06 0.34 -5.08
CA ARG A 214 -14.29 -0.49 -5.10
C ARG A 214 -14.89 -0.66 -3.71
N PHE A 215 -14.06 -0.87 -2.70
CA PHE A 215 -14.50 -1.00 -1.32
C PHE A 215 -15.15 0.31 -0.82
N ALA A 216 -14.58 1.47 -1.16
CA ALA A 216 -15.14 2.79 -0.84
C ALA A 216 -16.52 2.99 -1.49
N GLN A 217 -16.62 2.67 -2.78
CA GLN A 217 -17.85 2.87 -3.57
C GLN A 217 -19.00 1.95 -3.12
N ARG A 218 -18.72 0.67 -2.82
CA ARG A 218 -19.76 -0.29 -2.41
C ARG A 218 -20.46 0.11 -1.12
N ARG A 219 -19.76 0.76 -0.18
CA ARG A 219 -20.36 1.23 1.07
C ARG A 219 -21.19 2.50 0.89
N THR A 220 -20.75 3.41 0.02
CA THR A 220 -21.56 4.58 -0.36
C THR A 220 -22.88 4.20 -1.04
N SER A 221 -22.90 3.18 -1.89
CA SER A 221 -24.14 2.68 -2.49
C SER A 221 -25.03 1.90 -1.50
N ALA A 222 -24.48 1.30 -0.45
CA ALA A 222 -25.25 0.60 0.59
C ALA A 222 -25.86 1.56 1.65
N GLN A 223 -25.43 2.82 1.68
CA GLN A 223 -25.91 3.87 2.60
C GLN A 223 -26.88 4.87 1.93
N MET A 224 -27.17 4.74 0.63
CA MET A 224 -28.26 5.50 0.00
C MET A 224 -29.59 4.73 0.13
N PRO A 225 -30.62 5.31 0.79
CA PRO A 225 -31.93 4.68 0.98
C PRO A 225 -32.72 4.53 -0.32
#